data_AF-A0A920AX40-F1
#
_entry.id   AF-A0A920AX40-F1
#
_cell.length_a   1.000
_cell.length_b   1.000
_cell.length_c   1.000
_cell.angle_alpha   90.00
_cell.angle_beta   90.00
_cell.angle_gamma   90.00
#
_symmetry.space_group_name_H-M   'P 1'
#
loop_
_entity.id
_entity.type
_entity.pdbx_description
1 polymer ?
#
loop_
_entity_poly.entity_id
_entity_poly.type
_entity_poly.pdbx_seq_one_letter_code
_entity_poly.pdbx_strand_id
1 'polypeptide(L)' 'MVNLIKQNTFIYSCDINDVKKYESSYSVDDRTRSFLKVQDGCDYKCTYCTIPNARGISEVIALKISK' A
#
# COMPACT_ATOMS: atom_id res chain seq x y z
N MET A 1 17.49 -19.45 5.24
CA MET A 1 16.99 -18.60 6.33
C MET A 1 16.82 -17.18 5.80
N VAL A 2 15.67 -16.88 5.21
CA VAL A 2 15.38 -15.52 4.70
C VAL A 2 14.98 -14.67 5.91
N ASN A 3 15.83 -13.70 6.25
CA ASN A 3 15.62 -12.78 7.35
C ASN A 3 14.36 -11.94 7.11
N LEU A 4 13.34 -12.20 7.92
CA LEU A 4 12.15 -11.37 8.06
C LEU A 4 12.53 -10.08 8.79
N ILE A 5 12.85 -9.02 8.04
CA ILE A 5 12.80 -7.66 8.59
C ILE A 5 11.32 -7.34 8.78
N LYS A 6 10.77 -7.76 9.91
CA LYS A 6 9.45 -7.39 10.40
C LYS A 6 9.53 -5.92 10.77
N GLN A 7 9.27 -5.03 9.82
CA GLN A 7 9.17 -3.60 10.09
C GLN A 7 7.97 -3.39 11.02
N ASN A 8 8.21 -2.89 12.24
CA ASN A 8 7.16 -2.52 13.19
C ASN A 8 6.26 -1.45 12.54
N THR A 9 5.09 -1.86 12.04
CA THR A 9 4.07 -0.94 11.54
C THR A 9 3.28 -0.39 12.72
N PHE A 10 3.68 0.78 13.20
CA PHE A 10 2.91 1.51 14.20
C PHE A 10 1.72 2.19 13.53
N ILE A 11 0.51 1.78 13.90
CA ILE A 11 -0.73 2.39 13.42
C ILE A 11 -1.01 3.59 14.31
N TYR A 12 -0.91 4.80 13.75
CA TYR A 12 -1.31 6.03 14.41
C TYR A 12 -2.69 6.43 13.91
N SER A 13 -3.67 6.50 14.80
CA SER A 13 -5.01 7.01 14.53
C SER A 13 -5.22 8.25 15.39
N CYS A 14 -5.54 9.37 14.76
CA CYS A 14 -5.91 10.62 15.43
C CYS A 14 -7.10 11.24 14.69
N ASP A 15 -7.89 12.05 15.40
CA ASP A 15 -9.00 12.76 14.77
C ASP A 15 -8.48 13.76 13.74
N ILE A 16 -9.17 13.84 12.60
CA ILE A 16 -8.75 14.71 11.49
C ILE A 16 -8.64 16.18 11.90
N ASN A 17 -9.43 16.60 12.90
CA ASN A 17 -9.42 17.96 13.44
C ASN A 17 -8.13 18.29 14.22
N ASP A 18 -7.43 17.27 14.73
CA ASP A 18 -6.19 17.44 15.50
C ASP A 18 -4.93 17.39 14.62
N VAL A 19 -5.08 17.08 13.33
CA VAL A 19 -3.97 17.00 12.37
C VAL A 19 -3.55 18.41 11.95
N LYS A 20 -2.56 18.98 12.65
CA LYS A 20 -2.02 20.33 12.36
C LYS A 20 -0.96 20.37 11.27
N LYS A 21 -0.41 19.20 10.89
CA LYS A 21 0.71 19.10 9.94
C LYS A 21 0.40 18.05 8.88
N TYR A 22 0.33 18.48 7.63
CA TYR A 22 0.24 17.62 6.46
C TYR A 22 1.58 17.65 5.71
N GLU A 23 2.14 16.49 5.42
CA GLU A 23 3.31 16.34 4.55
C GLU A 23 2.82 15.86 3.19
N SER A 24 3.17 16.56 2.12
CA SER A 24 2.81 16.13 0.77
C SER A 24 3.56 14.85 0.40
N SER A 25 2.90 13.98 -0.37
CA SER A 25 3.54 12.84 -1.00
C SER A 25 4.58 13.33 -2.01
N TYR A 26 5.84 12.93 -1.81
CA TYR A 26 6.94 13.16 -2.74
C TYR A 26 7.56 11.82 -3.13
N SER A 27 8.20 11.79 -4.30
CA SER A 27 9.00 10.65 -4.78
C SER A 27 10.45 10.90 -4.39
N VAL A 28 11.11 9.90 -3.80
CA VAL A 28 12.53 9.98 -3.42
C VAL A 28 13.49 9.92 -4.63
N ASP A 29 12.97 9.82 -5.86
CA ASP A 29 13.74 9.57 -7.08
C ASP A 29 13.21 10.39 -8.28
N ASP A 30 13.77 10.22 -9.49
CA ASP A 30 13.40 10.95 -10.73
C ASP A 30 11.95 10.74 -11.24
N ARG A 31 11.09 10.14 -10.42
CA ARG A 31 9.66 9.95 -10.74
C ARG A 31 8.92 11.25 -10.50
N THR A 32 8.04 11.64 -11.41
CA THR A 32 7.20 12.85 -11.27
C THR A 32 5.98 12.65 -10.37
N ARG A 33 5.76 11.44 -9.83
CA ARG A 33 4.64 11.11 -8.94
C ARG A 33 4.96 9.94 -8.00
N SER A 34 4.41 9.98 -6.80
CA SER A 34 4.40 8.86 -5.84
C SER A 34 3.27 7.87 -6.18
N PHE A 35 3.46 6.59 -5.87
CA PHE A 35 2.44 5.56 -6.09
C PHE A 35 1.96 5.03 -4.74
N LEU A 36 0.64 4.99 -4.56
CA LEU A 36 0.00 4.35 -3.43
C LEU A 36 -0.62 3.02 -3.88
N LYS A 37 -0.08 1.92 -3.40
CA LYS A 37 -0.66 0.61 -3.65
C LYS A 37 -1.80 0.37 -2.68
N VAL A 38 -3.02 0.27 -3.20
CA VAL A 38 -4.24 0.08 -2.39
C VAL A 38 -4.64 -1.39 -2.30
N GLN A 39 -4.45 -2.16 -3.38
CA GLN A 39 -4.79 -3.58 -3.45
C GLN A 39 -3.73 -4.34 -4.25
N ASP A 40 -3.51 -5.60 -3.87
CA ASP A 40 -2.53 -6.47 -4.53
C ASP A 40 -3.19 -7.59 -5.36
N GLY A 41 -4.27 -8.17 -4.80
CA GLY A 41 -5.06 -9.23 -5.41
C GLY A 41 -6.43 -8.76 -5.90
N CYS A 42 -7.16 -9.68 -6.54
CA CYS A 42 -8.47 -9.43 -7.13
C CYS A 42 -9.37 -10.66 -6.94
N ASP A 43 -10.61 -10.45 -6.53
CA ASP A 43 -11.65 -11.47 -6.33
C ASP A 43 -12.67 -11.53 -7.49
N TYR A 44 -12.56 -10.63 -8.47
CA TYR A 44 -13.41 -10.65 -9.65
C TYR A 44 -13.09 -11.86 -10.54
N LYS A 45 -14.13 -12.66 -10.81
CA LYS A 45 -14.07 -13.82 -11.72
C LYS A 45 -14.26 -13.39 -13.17
N CYS A 46 -13.27 -12.71 -13.73
CA CYS A 46 -13.29 -12.35 -15.16
C CYS A 46 -12.74 -13.50 -16.00
N THR A 47 -13.34 -13.76 -17.17
CA THR A 47 -12.95 -14.87 -18.07
C THR A 47 -11.52 -14.81 -18.57
N TYR A 48 -10.93 -13.61 -18.60
CA TYR A 48 -9.58 -13.35 -19.10
C TYR A 48 -8.58 -12.96 -18.01
N CYS A 49 -9.04 -12.76 -16.76
CA CYS A 49 -8.19 -12.21 -15.71
C CYS A 49 -7.42 -13.33 -15.01
N THR A 50 -6.09 -13.27 -15.08
CA THR A 50 -5.20 -14.22 -14.40
C THR A 50 -4.74 -13.73 -13.01
N ILE A 51 -5.16 -12.52 -12.60
CA ILE A 51 -4.78 -11.90 -11.33
C ILE A 51 -5.07 -12.82 -10.13
N PRO A 52 -6.24 -13.48 -10.01
CA PRO A 52 -6.52 -14.36 -8.88
C PRO A 52 -5.50 -15.50 -8.72
N ASN A 53 -4.99 -16.05 -9.82
CA ASN A 53 -4.00 -17.14 -9.79
C ASN A 53 -2.57 -16.65 -9.56
N ALA A 54 -2.23 -15.47 -10.08
CA ALA A 54 -0.86 -14.94 -10.01
C ALA A 54 -0.57 -14.17 -8.72
N ARG A 55 -1.57 -13.47 -8.17
CA ARG A 55 -1.42 -12.57 -7.01
C ARG A 55 -2.34 -12.91 -5.83
N GLY A 56 -3.22 -13.89 -5.99
CA GLY A 56 -4.19 -14.25 -4.97
C GLY A 56 -5.45 -13.40 -4.97
N ILE A 57 -6.30 -13.68 -3.98
CA ILE A 57 -7.61 -13.06 -3.76
C ILE A 57 -7.39 -11.62 -3.25
N SER A 58 -8.42 -10.77 -3.31
CA SER A 58 -8.39 -9.38 -2.85
C SER A 58 -7.80 -9.23 -1.43
N GLU A 59 -6.53 -8.86 -1.36
CA GLU A 59 -5.86 -8.47 -0.12
C GLU A 59 -5.63 -6.96 -0.12
N VAL A 60 -6.21 -6.31 0.90
CA VAL A 60 -5.96 -4.90 1.20
C VAL A 60 -4.71 -4.83 2.05
N ILE A 61 -3.68 -4.17 1.53
CA ILE A 61 -2.46 -3.90 2.30
C ILE A 61 -2.63 -2.56 3.02
N ALA A 62 -2.30 -2.54 4.31
CA ALA A 62 -2.26 -1.30 5.08
C ALA A 62 -1.34 -0.28 4.41
N LEU A 63 -1.80 0.97 4.30
CA LEU A 63 -1.18 2.07 3.56
C LEU A 63 0.35 2.13 3.78
N LYS A 64 1.11 1.56 2.85
CA LYS A 64 2.54 1.81 2.72
C LYS A 64 2.70 2.98 1.77
N ILE A 65 2.81 4.19 2.32
CA ILE A 65 3.39 5.29 1.58
C ILE A 65 4.88 4.93 1.45
N SER A 66 5.30 4.54 0.24
CA SER A 66 6.72 4.44 -0.06
C SER A 66 7.29 5.85 0.03
N LYS A 67 7.95 6.15 1.15
CA LYS A 67 8.97 7.19 1.18
C LYS A 67 10.07 6.73 0.25
#